data_AF-B7J3J7-F1
#
_entry.id   AF-B7J3J7-F1
#
_cell.length_a   1.000
_cell.length_b   1.000
_cell.length_c   1.000
_cell.angle_alpha   90.00
_cell.angle_beta   90.00
_cell.angle_gamma   90.00
#
_symmetry.space_group_name_H-M   'P 1'
#
loop_
_entity.id
_entity.type
_entity.pdbx_description
1 polymer ?
#
loop_
_entity_poly.entity_id
_entity_poly.type
_entity_poly.pdbx_seq_one_letter_code
_entity_poly.pdbx_strand_id
1 'polypeptide(L)'
;MPQSSGLLVIDLQFGFSPKPDLVDRIRDAAQDYSVVVATRFCNLPDSLFRTRMNDGNDGGAVIDVGHAVVIDKPGYGLNHAAITVLREFTGITEWGLVGSRTGACIMACGFSLWDAGIPFHVIRDLCASEKEPMCGAVSTILQQKFGV
;
A
#
# COMPACT_ATOMS: atom_id res chain seq x y z
N MET A 1 0.91 -18.33 7.54
CA MET A 1 -0.17 -17.94 6.60
C MET A 1 -0.18 -18.94 5.44
N PRO A 2 -1.27 -19.13 4.68
CA PRO A 2 -1.29 -20.14 3.62
C PRO A 2 -0.26 -19.79 2.53
N GLN A 3 0.26 -20.83 1.89
CA GLN A 3 1.37 -20.83 0.92
C GLN A 3 1.04 -20.13 -0.43
N SER A 4 0.06 -19.22 -0.43
CA SER A 4 -0.55 -18.58 -1.62
C SER A 4 -0.94 -17.10 -1.39
N SER A 5 -0.40 -16.42 -0.39
CA SER A 5 -0.66 -14.99 -0.16
C SER A 5 0.49 -14.11 -0.63
N GLY A 6 0.16 -12.94 -1.18
CA GLY A 6 1.11 -11.89 -1.55
C GLY A 6 1.06 -10.72 -0.55
N LEU A 7 2.16 -10.01 -0.38
CA LEU A 7 2.22 -8.77 0.42
C LEU A 7 2.37 -7.57 -0.50
N LEU A 8 1.46 -6.61 -0.40
CA LEU A 8 1.52 -5.34 -1.10
C LEU A 8 1.97 -4.22 -0.14
N VAL A 9 3.22 -3.78 -0.31
CA VAL A 9 3.86 -2.74 0.50
C VAL A 9 3.65 -1.38 -0.16
N ILE A 10 2.78 -0.57 0.43
CA ILE A 10 2.29 0.66 -0.19
C ILE A 10 3.10 1.86 0.28
N ASP A 11 3.80 2.49 -0.66
CA ASP A 11 4.48 3.78 -0.54
C ASP A 11 5.42 3.87 0.68
N LEU A 12 6.15 2.80 0.96
CA LEU A 12 7.18 2.78 2.00
C LEU A 12 8.47 3.41 1.44
N GLN A 13 8.49 4.73 1.32
CA GLN A 13 9.62 5.49 0.73
C GLN A 13 10.35 6.34 1.76
N PHE A 14 11.66 6.55 1.58
CA PHE A 14 12.51 7.29 2.53
C PHE A 14 12.03 8.72 2.79
N GLY A 15 11.58 9.43 1.76
CA GLY A 15 11.10 10.81 1.84
C GLY A 15 9.76 10.98 2.55
N PHE A 16 9.10 9.88 2.93
CA PHE A 16 7.96 9.91 3.85
C PHE A 16 8.34 9.62 5.31
N SER A 17 9.63 9.43 5.58
CA SER A 17 10.20 9.23 6.92
C SER A 17 9.42 8.21 7.75
N PRO A 18 9.19 6.97 7.24
CA PRO A 18 8.53 5.94 8.03
C PRO A 18 9.35 5.64 9.27
N LYS A 19 8.67 5.24 10.35
CA LYS A 19 9.35 4.84 11.58
C LYS A 19 10.21 3.60 11.31
N PRO A 20 11.48 3.55 11.79
CA PRO A 20 12.33 2.38 11.59
C PRO A 20 11.70 1.08 12.10
N ASP A 21 11.02 1.13 13.25
CA ASP A 21 10.33 -0.04 13.82
C ASP A 21 9.28 -0.65 12.88
N LEU A 22 8.55 0.18 12.14
CA LEU A 22 7.55 -0.22 11.17
C LEU A 22 8.21 -0.88 9.97
N VAL A 23 9.31 -0.32 9.48
CA VAL A 23 10.08 -0.89 8.37
C VAL A 23 10.58 -2.29 8.73
N ASP A 24 11.15 -2.46 9.92
CA ASP A 24 11.68 -3.75 10.36
C ASP A 24 10.56 -4.77 10.52
N ARG A 25 9.43 -4.39 11.14
CA ARG A 25 8.26 -5.27 11.29
C ARG A 25 7.64 -5.67 9.94
N ILE A 26 7.63 -4.77 8.95
CA ILE A 26 7.19 -5.09 7.59
C ILE A 26 8.17 -6.08 6.94
N ARG A 27 9.48 -5.90 7.13
CA ARG A 27 10.50 -6.81 6.59
C ARG A 27 10.42 -8.20 7.21
N ASP A 28 10.13 -8.29 8.51
CA ASP A 28 9.90 -9.56 9.19
C ASP A 28 8.65 -10.26 8.64
N ALA A 29 7.52 -9.53 8.56
CA ALA A 29 6.27 -10.06 8.01
C ALA A 29 6.40 -10.50 6.54
N ALA A 30 7.19 -9.78 5.73
CA ALA A 30 7.46 -10.10 4.33
C ALA A 30 8.01 -11.52 4.12
N GLN A 31 8.70 -12.10 5.11
CA GLN A 31 9.25 -13.46 5.01
C GLN A 31 8.17 -14.55 5.01
N ASP A 32 6.96 -14.24 5.49
CA ASP A 32 5.84 -15.19 5.57
C ASP A 32 4.98 -15.24 4.29
N TYR A 33 5.28 -14.38 3.30
CA TYR A 33 4.51 -14.26 2.06
C TYR A 33 5.25 -14.87 0.87
N SER A 34 4.49 -15.44 -0.08
CA SER A 34 5.05 -16.08 -1.27
C SER A 34 5.69 -15.07 -2.23
N VAL A 35 5.19 -13.85 -2.22
CA VAL A 35 5.75 -12.74 -3.00
C VAL A 35 5.46 -11.42 -2.30
N VAL A 36 6.38 -10.48 -2.45
CA VAL A 36 6.22 -9.10 -1.98
C VAL A 36 6.31 -8.16 -3.18
N VAL A 37 5.33 -7.28 -3.31
CA VAL A 37 5.27 -6.22 -4.32
C VAL A 37 5.21 -4.88 -3.59
N ALA A 38 6.02 -3.92 -4.02
CA ALA A 38 5.99 -2.57 -3.47
C ALA A 38 5.36 -1.58 -4.45
N THR A 39 4.74 -0.52 -3.93
CA THR A 39 4.38 0.65 -4.72
C THR A 39 5.30 1.81 -4.43
N ARG A 40 5.56 2.63 -5.45
CA ARG A 40 6.25 3.90 -5.34
C ARG A 40 5.33 5.02 -5.81
N PHE A 41 5.03 5.96 -4.91
CA PHE A 41 4.36 7.18 -5.30
C PHE A 41 5.29 8.04 -6.15
N CYS A 42 4.78 8.52 -7.29
CA CYS A 42 5.51 9.38 -8.22
C CYS A 42 4.73 10.68 -8.42
N ASN A 43 5.17 11.76 -7.78
CA ASN A 43 4.45 13.04 -7.83
C ASN A 43 4.73 13.80 -9.14
N LEU A 44 3.88 13.62 -10.15
CA LEU A 44 4.03 14.26 -11.46
C LEU A 44 3.98 15.80 -11.38
N PRO A 45 4.66 16.54 -12.28
CA PRO A 45 4.77 18.01 -12.23
C PRO A 45 3.44 18.77 -12.20
N ASP A 46 2.39 18.23 -12.84
CA ASP A 46 1.07 18.83 -12.99
C ASP A 46 0.01 18.21 -12.05
N SER A 47 0.44 17.40 -11.08
CA SER A 47 -0.46 16.69 -10.18
C SER A 47 -1.28 17.62 -9.28
N LEU A 48 -2.41 17.12 -8.78
CA LEU A 48 -3.22 17.83 -7.78
C LEU A 48 -2.50 17.98 -6.44
N PHE A 49 -1.52 17.12 -6.13
CA PHE A 49 -0.68 17.28 -4.95
C PHE A 49 0.11 18.58 -5.03
N ARG A 50 0.73 18.86 -6.18
CA ARG A 50 1.47 20.10 -6.40
C ARG A 50 0.55 21.30 -6.55
N THR A 51 -0.47 21.19 -7.39
CA THR A 51 -1.29 22.35 -7.80
C THR A 51 -2.37 22.73 -6.80
N ARG A 52 -2.88 21.79 -5.99
CA ARG A 52 -3.92 22.08 -4.97
C ARG A 52 -3.43 21.97 -3.54
N MET A 53 -2.57 20.99 -3.25
CA MET A 53 -2.06 20.80 -1.88
C MET A 53 -0.76 21.54 -1.62
N ASN A 54 -0.14 22.11 -2.66
CA ASN A 54 1.20 22.72 -2.60
C ASN A 54 2.25 21.74 -2.02
N ASP A 55 2.09 20.45 -2.32
CA ASP A 55 2.99 19.37 -1.90
C ASP A 55 3.75 18.81 -3.11
N GLY A 56 5.04 19.11 -3.15
CA GLY A 56 5.97 18.66 -4.19
C GLY A 56 6.74 17.39 -3.84
N ASN A 57 6.49 16.80 -2.67
CA ASN A 57 7.21 15.60 -2.20
C ASN A 57 6.81 14.40 -3.06
N ASP A 58 7.80 13.66 -3.56
CA ASP A 58 7.62 12.40 -4.28
C ASP A 58 8.00 11.18 -3.44
N GLY A 59 8.48 11.38 -2.22
CA GLY A 59 8.93 10.31 -1.31
C GLY A 59 10.29 9.71 -1.69
N GLY A 60 10.83 9.96 -2.88
CA GLY A 60 12.10 9.39 -3.33
C GLY A 60 12.09 7.85 -3.44
N ALA A 61 13.20 7.20 -3.07
CA ALA A 61 13.37 5.75 -3.22
C ALA A 61 12.50 4.95 -2.25
N VAL A 62 12.00 3.79 -2.72
CA VAL A 62 11.33 2.78 -1.88
C VAL A 62 12.37 2.14 -0.96
N ILE A 63 11.99 1.93 0.29
CA ILE A 63 12.79 1.21 1.27
C ILE A 63 12.70 -0.29 0.97
N ASP A 64 13.86 -0.94 0.83
CA ASP A 64 13.88 -2.37 0.57
C ASP A 64 13.43 -3.20 1.79
N VAL A 65 12.48 -4.08 1.50
CA VAL A 65 11.84 -5.02 2.42
C VAL A 65 11.73 -6.42 1.79
N GLY A 66 12.52 -6.70 0.74
CA GLY A 66 12.48 -7.98 0.02
C GLY A 66 11.44 -8.04 -1.09
N HIS A 67 11.06 -6.90 -1.67
CA HIS A 67 10.08 -6.87 -2.76
C HIS A 67 10.69 -7.34 -4.08
N ALA A 68 9.93 -8.12 -4.84
CA ALA A 68 10.34 -8.61 -6.16
C ALA A 68 10.13 -7.55 -7.26
N VAL A 69 9.11 -6.70 -7.09
CA VAL A 69 8.69 -5.70 -8.08
C VAL A 69 8.32 -4.40 -7.38
N VAL A 70 8.65 -3.27 -8.01
CA VAL A 70 8.16 -1.94 -7.64
C VAL A 70 7.22 -1.44 -8.73
N ILE A 71 6.01 -1.04 -8.33
CA ILE A 71 5.00 -0.45 -9.20
C ILE A 71 4.95 1.06 -8.96
N ASP A 72 5.25 1.84 -9.99
CA ASP A 72 5.08 3.29 -9.94
C ASP A 72 3.61 3.69 -10.08
N LYS A 73 3.14 4.58 -9.20
CA LYS A 73 1.79 5.14 -9.28
C LYS A 73 1.79 6.66 -9.05
N PRO A 74 1.06 7.44 -9.87
CA PRO A 74 1.02 8.90 -9.74
C PRO A 74 -0.05 9.41 -8.76
N GLY A 75 -0.79 8.51 -8.10
CA GLY A 75 -1.90 8.84 -7.21
C GLY A 75 -2.02 7.89 -6.03
N TYR A 76 -3.11 8.00 -5.28
CA TYR A 76 -3.33 7.21 -4.07
C TYR A 76 -3.55 5.72 -4.36
N GLY A 77 -4.42 5.39 -5.32
CA GLY A 77 -4.81 4.01 -5.65
C GLY A 77 -4.01 3.36 -6.77
N LEU A 78 -4.40 2.13 -7.13
CA LEU A 78 -3.79 1.34 -8.20
C LEU A 78 -4.51 1.60 -9.52
N ASN A 79 -3.75 1.79 -10.60
CA ASN A 79 -4.30 1.88 -11.95
C ASN A 79 -4.37 0.50 -12.62
N HIS A 80 -4.94 0.43 -13.82
CA HIS A 80 -5.08 -0.82 -14.57
C HIS A 80 -3.73 -1.54 -14.81
N ALA A 81 -2.65 -0.79 -15.05
CA ALA A 81 -1.33 -1.38 -15.25
C ALA A 81 -0.82 -2.05 -13.96
N ALA A 82 -0.98 -1.40 -12.81
CA ALA A 82 -0.66 -1.97 -11.51
C ALA A 82 -1.46 -3.24 -11.22
N ILE A 83 -2.78 -3.22 -11.49
CA ILE A 83 -3.64 -4.40 -11.35
C ILE A 83 -3.19 -5.53 -12.28
N THR A 84 -2.75 -5.21 -13.49
CA THR A 84 -2.24 -6.20 -14.45
C THR A 84 -0.99 -6.90 -13.89
N VAL A 85 -0.03 -6.13 -13.36
CA VAL A 85 1.18 -6.68 -12.70
C VAL A 85 0.80 -7.60 -11.54
N LEU A 86 -0.14 -7.21 -10.68
CA LEU A 86 -0.56 -8.07 -9.57
C LEU A 86 -1.18 -9.40 -10.03
N ARG A 87 -1.83 -9.42 -11.20
CA ARG A 87 -2.44 -10.63 -11.77
C ARG A 87 -1.43 -11.59 -12.40
N GLU A 88 -0.22 -11.15 -12.70
CA GLU A 88 0.85 -12.02 -13.21
C GLU A 88 1.28 -13.04 -12.15
N PHE A 89 1.05 -12.77 -10.87
CA PHE A 89 1.29 -13.70 -9.77
C PHE A 89 0.15 -14.71 -9.61
N THR A 90 0.00 -15.63 -10.55
CA THR A 90 -1.12 -16.58 -10.63
C THR A 90 -1.26 -17.54 -9.44
N GLY A 91 -0.22 -17.70 -8.64
CA GLY A 91 -0.24 -18.49 -7.39
C GLY A 91 -0.81 -17.73 -6.18
N ILE A 92 -1.10 -16.44 -6.33
CA ILE A 92 -1.55 -15.59 -5.24
C ILE A 92 -3.08 -15.50 -5.23
N THR A 93 -3.67 -15.88 -4.09
CA THR A 93 -5.13 -15.91 -3.89
C THR A 93 -5.64 -14.69 -3.12
N GLU A 94 -4.77 -14.01 -2.38
CA GLU A 94 -5.11 -12.84 -1.57
C GLU A 94 -3.88 -11.96 -1.34
N TRP A 95 -4.08 -10.64 -1.23
CA TRP A 95 -3.05 -9.67 -0.89
C TRP A 95 -3.19 -9.09 0.52
N GLY A 96 -2.14 -9.13 1.32
CA GLY A 96 -2.02 -8.35 2.55
C GLY A 96 -1.54 -6.93 2.25
N LEU A 97 -2.21 -5.90 2.78
CA LEU A 97 -1.86 -4.50 2.56
C LEU A 97 -1.15 -3.92 3.79
N VAL A 98 0.02 -3.32 3.56
CA VAL A 98 0.87 -2.68 4.58
C VAL A 98 1.51 -1.40 4.04
N GLY A 99 2.10 -0.57 4.90
CA GLY A 99 2.90 0.57 4.48
C GLY A 99 2.39 1.92 4.99
N SER A 100 2.55 2.97 4.19
CA SER A 100 2.40 4.36 4.63
C SER A 100 1.01 4.94 4.37
N ARG A 101 0.42 5.52 5.41
CA ARG A 101 -0.91 6.17 5.53
C ARG A 101 -2.12 5.29 5.20
N THR A 102 -2.71 4.76 6.28
CA THR A 102 -3.91 3.93 6.25
C THR A 102 -5.10 4.67 5.63
N GLY A 103 -5.25 5.97 5.91
CA GLY A 103 -6.41 6.77 5.49
C GLY A 103 -6.37 7.33 4.07
N ALA A 104 -5.30 7.07 3.33
CA ALA A 104 -5.15 7.56 1.96
C ALA A 104 -4.74 6.44 1.00
N CYS A 105 -3.45 6.15 0.90
CA CYS A 105 -2.92 5.21 -0.10
C CYS A 105 -3.41 3.78 0.14
N ILE A 106 -3.39 3.30 1.39
CA ILE A 106 -3.89 1.96 1.75
C ILE A 106 -5.37 1.82 1.38
N MET A 107 -6.19 2.78 1.80
CA MET A 107 -7.63 2.77 1.51
C MET A 107 -7.92 2.83 0.01
N ALA A 108 -7.25 3.72 -0.73
CA ALA A 108 -7.43 3.84 -2.17
C ALA A 108 -6.98 2.57 -2.92
N CYS A 109 -5.89 1.93 -2.50
CA CYS A 109 -5.48 0.64 -3.03
C CYS A 109 -6.50 -0.45 -2.73
N GLY A 110 -7.06 -0.48 -1.51
CA GLY A 110 -8.15 -1.39 -1.14
C GLY A 110 -9.37 -1.25 -2.07
N PHE A 111 -9.83 -0.03 -2.34
CA PHE A 111 -10.88 0.20 -3.35
C PHE A 111 -10.48 -0.29 -4.74
N SER A 112 -9.25 -0.01 -5.16
CA SER A 112 -8.76 -0.43 -6.48
C SER A 112 -8.73 -1.95 -6.64
N LEU A 113 -8.34 -2.69 -5.59
CA LEU A 113 -8.34 -4.15 -5.56
C LEU A 113 -9.77 -4.70 -5.52
N TRP A 114 -10.64 -4.10 -4.71
CA TRP A 114 -12.05 -4.46 -4.62
C TRP A 114 -12.75 -4.34 -5.97
N ASP A 115 -12.60 -3.20 -6.65
CA ASP A 115 -13.19 -2.94 -7.97
C ASP A 115 -12.62 -3.88 -9.04
N ALA A 116 -11.38 -4.34 -8.86
CA ALA A 116 -10.77 -5.35 -9.70
C ALA A 116 -11.18 -6.79 -9.32
N GLY A 117 -11.93 -7.01 -8.24
CA GLY A 117 -12.27 -8.35 -7.75
C GLY A 117 -11.06 -9.15 -7.27
N ILE A 118 -10.05 -8.48 -6.71
CA ILE A 118 -8.86 -9.11 -6.12
C ILE A 118 -9.04 -9.16 -4.60
N PRO A 119 -9.06 -10.35 -3.98
CA PRO A 119 -9.17 -10.48 -2.53
C PRO A 119 -8.00 -9.83 -1.79
N PHE A 120 -8.30 -9.20 -0.66
CA PHE A 120 -7.29 -8.57 0.17
C PHE A 120 -7.70 -8.43 1.65
N HIS A 121 -6.72 -8.22 2.52
CA HIS A 121 -6.91 -7.79 3.90
C HIS A 121 -5.91 -6.69 4.28
N VAL A 122 -6.23 -5.87 5.27
CA VAL A 122 -5.33 -4.80 5.75
C VAL A 122 -4.67 -5.22 7.05
N ILE A 123 -3.33 -5.26 7.10
CA ILE A 123 -2.60 -5.59 8.32
C ILE A 123 -2.34 -4.30 9.09
N ARG A 124 -3.33 -3.91 9.89
CA ARG A 124 -3.37 -2.60 10.55
C ARG A 124 -2.14 -2.27 11.37
N ASP A 125 -1.59 -3.26 12.06
CA ASP A 125 -0.41 -3.08 12.91
C ASP A 125 0.87 -2.80 12.09
N LEU A 126 0.86 -3.10 10.80
CA LEU A 126 1.93 -2.85 9.83
C LEU A 126 1.61 -1.67 8.89
N CYS A 127 0.62 -0.85 9.26
CA CYS A 127 0.35 0.42 8.59
C CYS A 127 0.80 1.59 9.46
N ALA A 128 1.30 2.65 8.83
CA ALA A 128 1.59 3.88 9.55
C ALA A 128 0.30 4.43 10.18
N SER A 129 0.40 4.77 11.47
CA SER A 129 -0.73 5.22 12.27
C SER A 129 -1.31 6.54 11.76
N GLU A 130 -2.64 6.63 11.75
CA GLU A 130 -3.36 7.88 11.57
C GLU A 130 -3.58 8.56 12.93
N LYS A 131 -3.69 9.89 12.94
CA LYS A 131 -4.13 10.63 14.13
C LYS A 131 -5.65 10.58 14.24
N GLU A 132 -6.19 10.58 15.46
CA GLU A 132 -7.62 10.77 15.65
C GLU A 132 -8.07 12.17 15.17
N PRO A 133 -9.31 12.33 14.65
CA PRO A 133 -10.38 11.31 14.53
C PRO A 133 -10.28 10.40 13.29
N MET A 134 -9.23 10.56 12.47
CA MET A 134 -9.10 9.86 11.20
C MET A 134 -8.91 8.34 11.39
N CYS A 135 -8.18 7.93 12.42
CA CYS A 135 -7.96 6.51 12.70
C CYS A 135 -9.28 5.73 12.89
N GLY A 136 -10.21 6.26 13.70
CA GLY A 136 -11.53 5.66 13.89
C GLY A 136 -12.38 5.63 12.61
N ALA A 137 -12.35 6.69 11.81
CA ALA A 137 -13.08 6.75 10.53
C ALA A 137 -12.56 5.71 9.54
N VAL A 138 -11.24 5.55 9.43
CA VAL A 138 -10.60 4.57 8.54
C VAL A 138 -10.99 3.15 8.92
N SER A 139 -10.94 2.80 10.21
CA SER A 139 -11.39 1.49 10.69
C SER A 139 -12.84 1.21 10.35
N THR A 140 -13.71 2.21 10.51
CA THR A 140 -15.14 2.09 10.17
C THR A 140 -15.33 1.84 8.68
N ILE A 141 -14.62 2.56 7.81
CA ILE A 141 -14.74 2.39 6.36
C ILE A 141 -14.24 1.02 5.92
N LEU A 142 -13.07 0.57 6.40
CA LEU A 142 -12.52 -0.74 6.05
C LEU A 142 -13.49 -1.87 6.43
N GLN A 143 -14.01 -1.83 7.66
CA GLN A 143 -14.96 -2.83 8.15
C GLN A 143 -16.28 -2.82 7.36
N GLN A 144 -16.82 -1.63 7.03
CA GLN A 144 -18.12 -1.52 6.37
C GLN A 144 -18.08 -1.77 4.86
N LYS A 145 -16.97 -1.43 4.19
CA LYS A 145 -16.87 -1.49 2.72
C LYS A 145 -16.23 -2.77 2.23
N PHE A 146 -15.32 -3.34 3.02
CA PHE A 146 -14.56 -4.51 2.60
C PHE A 146 -14.74 -5.70 3.56
N GLY A 147 -15.25 -5.47 4.77
CA GLY A 147 -15.35 -6.51 5.79
C GLY A 147 -14.00 -6.88 6.42
N VAL A 148 -13.00 -5.98 6.30
CA VAL A 148 -11.60 -6.16 6.74
C VAL A 148 -11.20 -5.19 7.84
#